data_AF-A0A951LU41-F1
#
_entry.id   AF-A0A951LU41-F1
#
_cell.length_a   1.000
_cell.length_b   1.000
_cell.length_c   1.000
_cell.angle_alpha   90.00
_cell.angle_beta   90.00
_cell.angle_gamma   90.00
#
_symmetry.space_group_name_H-M   'P 1'
#
loop_
_entity.id
_entity.type
_entity.pdbx_description
1 polymer ?
#
loop_
_entity_poly.entity_id
_entity_poly.type
_entity_poly.pdbx_seq_one_letter_code
_entity_poly.pdbx_strand_id
1 'polypeptide(L)'
;TNSFQPAQFGVGEDIIVPADYDGDRRTNVAIFRPSTGYRYTSTDPAINYGAFQWGQSGDIPVPTDYDADGKADFAVYRPSNGTWYILLSSNGSAVINAFGGSADKPVPADYDGDGKADLAYITLNGNDYDWHIKRSSDGLVTTTRYGVNGDKAVPADYNGDGTVEIAVFRPSAGNWYTSLDPAAGYGEVHWGQSGDFPVAADYDGDGKTDIAIFRPSTRYFYIRQTSDGATVSKQWGLATDIPVASAFVR
;
A
#
# COMPACT_ATOMS: atom_id res chain seq x y z
N THR A 1 1.07 11.97 -29.66
CA THR A 1 0.21 10.80 -29.42
C THR A 1 0.97 9.85 -28.52
N ASN A 2 0.65 9.79 -27.22
CA ASN A 2 1.31 8.83 -26.33
C ASN A 2 0.76 7.44 -26.67
N SER A 3 1.45 6.73 -27.57
CA SER A 3 1.15 5.35 -27.89
C SER A 3 1.71 4.49 -26.77
N PHE A 4 0.83 3.95 -25.93
CA PHE A 4 1.22 2.97 -24.91
C PHE A 4 1.23 1.58 -25.53
N GLN A 5 2.29 0.83 -25.25
CA GLN A 5 2.44 -0.57 -25.65
C GLN A 5 2.16 -1.44 -24.43
N PRO A 6 1.15 -2.31 -24.44
CA PRO A 6 0.99 -3.29 -23.37
C PRO A 6 2.19 -4.23 -23.39
N ALA A 7 2.84 -4.39 -22.24
CA ALA A 7 3.87 -5.41 -22.04
C ALA A 7 3.24 -6.58 -21.28
N GLN A 8 3.40 -7.80 -21.78
CA GLN A 8 3.04 -8.98 -21.02
C GLN A 8 4.04 -9.11 -19.87
N PHE A 9 3.54 -9.05 -18.63
CA PHE A 9 4.34 -9.12 -17.42
C PHE A 9 3.70 -10.11 -16.44
N GLY A 10 4.43 -11.16 -16.08
CA GLY A 10 3.96 -12.21 -15.18
C GLY A 10 3.01 -13.26 -15.81
N VAL A 11 2.37 -14.03 -14.93
CA VAL A 11 1.34 -15.05 -15.19
C VAL A 11 0.12 -14.81 -14.29
N GLY A 12 -1.00 -15.49 -14.53
CA GLY A 12 -2.28 -15.20 -13.87
C GLY A 12 -2.35 -15.41 -12.34
N GLU A 13 -1.34 -16.00 -11.72
CA GLU A 13 -1.24 -16.14 -10.26
C GLU A 13 -0.33 -15.09 -9.60
N ASP A 14 0.34 -14.25 -10.38
CA ASP A 14 1.26 -13.25 -9.86
C ASP A 14 0.48 -12.10 -9.20
N ILE A 15 0.93 -11.69 -8.01
CA ILE A 15 0.45 -10.51 -7.29
C ILE A 15 1.30 -9.32 -7.73
N ILE A 16 0.68 -8.21 -8.15
CA ILE A 16 1.42 -6.98 -8.44
C ILE A 16 1.84 -6.32 -7.11
N VAL A 17 3.11 -5.96 -7.00
CA VAL A 17 3.74 -5.40 -5.80
C VAL A 17 4.60 -4.19 -6.20
N PRO A 18 3.96 -3.09 -6.62
CA PRO A 18 4.71 -1.90 -7.02
C PRO A 18 5.32 -1.23 -5.80
N ALA A 19 6.55 -0.73 -5.96
CA ALA A 19 7.25 0.11 -4.98
C ALA A 19 8.44 0.79 -5.66
N ASP A 20 9.13 1.69 -4.96
CA ASP A 20 10.39 2.29 -5.42
C ASP A 20 11.57 1.44 -4.96
N TYR A 21 12.02 0.47 -5.77
CA TYR A 21 13.10 -0.46 -5.42
C TYR A 21 14.50 0.05 -5.77
N ASP A 22 14.63 1.09 -6.59
CA ASP A 22 15.92 1.71 -6.94
C ASP A 22 16.17 3.05 -6.26
N GLY A 23 15.16 3.65 -5.63
CA GLY A 23 15.27 4.89 -4.88
C GLY A 23 15.26 6.12 -5.78
N ASP A 24 14.67 6.02 -6.98
CA ASP A 24 14.55 7.13 -7.93
C ASP A 24 13.28 7.97 -7.72
N ARG A 25 12.50 7.63 -6.67
CA ARG A 25 11.19 8.19 -6.31
C ARG A 25 10.13 7.97 -7.38
N ARG A 26 10.26 6.90 -8.15
CA ARG A 26 9.24 6.45 -9.08
C ARG A 26 8.86 5.03 -8.76
N THR A 27 7.58 4.75 -8.90
CA THR A 27 7.08 3.40 -8.77
C THR A 27 7.69 2.52 -9.85
N ASN A 28 8.39 1.48 -9.42
CA ASN A 28 8.72 0.35 -10.26
C ASN A 28 7.56 -0.65 -10.25
N VAL A 29 7.25 -1.23 -11.41
CA VAL A 29 6.30 -2.34 -11.50
C VAL A 29 7.02 -3.62 -11.08
N ALA A 30 6.54 -4.31 -10.04
CA ALA A 30 7.01 -5.65 -9.68
C ALA A 30 5.88 -6.65 -9.42
N ILE A 31 6.21 -7.93 -9.40
CA ILE A 31 5.28 -9.05 -9.15
C ILE A 31 5.78 -9.92 -7.99
N PHE A 32 4.91 -10.73 -7.40
CA PHE A 32 5.23 -11.77 -6.44
C PHE A 32 4.40 -13.00 -6.77
N ARG A 33 5.05 -14.14 -6.99
CA ARG A 33 4.39 -15.41 -7.33
C ARG A 33 4.23 -16.27 -6.08
N PRO A 34 3.01 -16.44 -5.56
CA PRO A 34 2.79 -17.20 -4.33
C PRO A 34 3.18 -18.67 -4.48
N SER A 35 2.90 -19.31 -5.62
CA SER A 35 3.12 -20.76 -5.81
C SER A 35 4.58 -21.22 -5.66
N THR A 36 5.54 -20.32 -5.90
CA THR A 36 6.97 -20.65 -6.02
C THR A 36 7.87 -19.68 -5.24
N GLY A 37 7.30 -18.67 -4.56
CA GLY A 37 8.06 -17.59 -3.90
C GLY A 37 8.81 -16.70 -4.90
N TYR A 38 8.30 -16.58 -6.13
CA TYR A 38 9.06 -16.08 -7.27
C TYR A 38 8.79 -14.60 -7.56
N ARG A 39 9.90 -13.85 -7.59
CA ARG A 39 10.23 -12.76 -8.53
C ARG A 39 9.51 -11.44 -8.36
N TYR A 40 10.11 -10.56 -7.57
CA TYR A 40 10.10 -9.14 -7.92
C TYR A 40 10.85 -8.96 -9.25
N THR A 41 10.27 -8.24 -10.20
CA THR A 41 10.96 -7.81 -11.43
C THR A 41 10.60 -6.38 -11.66
N SER A 42 11.55 -5.49 -11.95
CA SER A 42 11.23 -4.12 -12.36
C SER A 42 11.20 -4.02 -13.89
N THR A 43 10.42 -3.08 -14.43
CA THR A 43 10.50 -2.66 -15.84
C THR A 43 11.57 -1.59 -16.09
N ASP A 44 12.30 -1.16 -15.06
CA ASP A 44 13.34 -0.16 -15.20
C ASP A 44 14.59 -0.74 -15.92
N PRO A 45 15.07 -0.12 -17.02
CA PRO A 45 16.24 -0.58 -17.76
C PRO A 45 17.58 -0.48 -17.01
N ALA A 46 17.66 0.32 -15.95
CA ALA A 46 18.78 0.37 -15.00
C ALA A 46 18.73 -0.79 -13.99
N ILE A 47 17.54 -1.34 -13.75
CA ILE A 47 17.32 -2.47 -12.86
C ILE A 47 17.27 -3.78 -13.65
N ASN A 48 18.45 -4.31 -13.98
CA ASN A 48 18.60 -5.69 -14.46
C ASN A 48 18.33 -6.70 -13.34
N TYR A 49 17.08 -6.90 -12.91
CA TYR A 49 16.78 -8.02 -11.99
C TYR A 49 16.44 -9.30 -12.75
N GLY A 50 17.44 -10.19 -12.78
CA GLY A 50 17.21 -11.63 -12.73
C GLY A 50 16.35 -11.98 -11.50
N ALA A 51 15.65 -13.11 -11.56
CA ALA A 51 14.76 -13.51 -10.48
C ALA A 51 15.53 -13.70 -9.15
N PHE A 52 15.07 -13.04 -8.09
CA PHE A 52 15.52 -13.24 -6.72
C PHE A 52 14.44 -13.97 -5.91
N GLN A 53 14.83 -14.95 -5.10
CA GLN A 53 13.91 -15.76 -4.30
C GLN A 53 13.82 -15.18 -2.88
N TRP A 54 12.65 -14.67 -2.51
CA TRP A 54 12.34 -14.23 -1.14
C TRP A 54 10.90 -14.57 -0.79
N GLY A 55 10.71 -15.34 0.30
CA GLY A 55 9.41 -15.86 0.73
C GLY A 55 9.11 -17.28 0.24
N GLN A 56 7.90 -17.74 0.53
CA GLN A 56 7.41 -19.08 0.19
C GLN A 56 5.89 -19.07 -0.10
N SER A 57 5.35 -20.24 -0.45
CA SER A 57 3.91 -20.38 -0.69
C SER A 57 3.06 -19.99 0.50
N GLY A 58 2.09 -19.10 0.25
CA GLY A 58 1.16 -18.56 1.24
C GLY A 58 1.64 -17.28 1.93
N ASP A 59 2.85 -16.82 1.64
CA ASP A 59 3.33 -15.52 2.12
C ASP A 59 2.60 -14.36 1.41
N ILE A 60 2.36 -13.27 2.13
CA ILE A 60 1.76 -12.03 1.63
C ILE A 60 2.88 -11.01 1.42
N PRO A 61 3.11 -10.50 0.20
CA PRO A 61 4.15 -9.50 -0.04
C PRO A 61 3.75 -8.14 0.53
N VAL A 62 4.72 -7.48 1.18
CA VAL A 62 4.51 -6.21 1.88
C VAL A 62 5.71 -5.26 1.70
N PRO A 63 6.16 -5.00 0.47
CA PRO A 63 7.34 -4.18 0.23
C PRO A 63 7.10 -2.73 0.66
N THR A 64 8.04 -2.20 1.42
CA THR A 64 8.14 -0.79 1.86
C THR A 64 9.54 -0.61 2.45
N ASP A 65 9.93 0.61 2.78
CA ASP A 65 11.24 0.90 3.40
C ASP A 65 11.18 0.68 4.91
N TYR A 66 11.88 -0.33 5.42
CA TYR A 66 11.94 -0.66 6.85
C TYR A 66 13.24 -0.16 7.52
N ASP A 67 14.18 0.43 6.77
CA ASP A 67 15.46 0.91 7.31
C ASP A 67 15.83 2.36 6.98
N ALA A 68 14.93 3.08 6.31
CA ALA A 68 15.02 4.48 5.90
C ALA A 68 16.18 4.76 4.93
N ASP A 69 16.46 3.83 4.00
CA ASP A 69 17.46 4.03 2.95
C ASP A 69 16.90 4.66 1.66
N GLY A 70 15.59 4.92 1.64
CA GLY A 70 14.86 5.52 0.53
C GLY A 70 14.48 4.52 -0.56
N LYS A 71 14.57 3.21 -0.29
CA LYS A 71 14.17 2.13 -1.19
C LYS A 71 13.25 1.16 -0.49
N ALA A 72 12.36 0.57 -1.27
CA ALA A 72 11.53 -0.50 -0.79
C ALA A 72 12.35 -1.77 -0.55
N ASP A 73 12.19 -2.36 0.63
CA ASP A 73 12.74 -3.65 0.97
C ASP A 73 11.88 -4.79 0.43
N PHE A 74 12.52 -5.94 0.20
CA PHE A 74 11.78 -7.15 -0.11
C PHE A 74 11.24 -7.74 1.19
N ALA A 75 9.93 -7.63 1.41
CA ALA A 75 9.30 -8.09 2.63
C ALA A 75 8.09 -8.98 2.37
N VAL A 76 7.91 -9.95 3.27
CA VAL A 76 6.71 -10.80 3.31
C VAL A 76 6.20 -10.97 4.73
N TYR A 77 4.88 -10.99 4.88
CA TYR A 77 4.20 -11.49 6.07
C TYR A 77 3.78 -12.94 5.83
N ARG A 78 4.07 -13.83 6.77
CA ARG A 78 3.72 -15.24 6.70
C ARG A 78 2.57 -15.56 7.65
N PRO A 79 1.33 -15.71 7.16
CA PRO A 79 0.19 -15.99 8.02
C PRO A 79 0.34 -17.31 8.79
N SER A 80 0.93 -18.35 8.19
CA SER A 80 1.05 -19.67 8.82
C SER A 80 1.80 -19.68 10.16
N ASN A 81 2.60 -18.65 10.45
CA ASN A 81 3.28 -18.48 11.73
C ASN A 81 3.33 -17.03 12.24
N GLY A 82 2.53 -16.12 11.69
CA GLY A 82 2.45 -14.72 12.14
C GLY A 82 3.79 -13.96 12.11
N THR A 83 4.66 -14.27 11.15
CA THR A 83 6.04 -13.75 11.13
C THR A 83 6.32 -12.91 9.88
N TRP A 84 6.98 -11.79 10.08
CA TRP A 84 7.51 -10.90 9.04
C TRP A 84 8.94 -11.32 8.69
N TYR A 85 9.25 -11.40 7.40
CA TYR A 85 10.58 -11.67 6.86
C TYR A 85 10.94 -10.56 5.89
N ILE A 86 11.91 -9.74 6.26
CA ILE A 86 12.30 -8.53 5.53
C ILE A 86 13.76 -8.69 5.11
N LEU A 87 14.06 -8.42 3.85
CA LEU A 87 15.42 -8.33 3.33
C LEU A 87 15.72 -6.87 3.03
N LEU A 88 16.60 -6.29 3.85
CA LEU A 88 16.97 -4.89 3.75
C LEU A 88 17.73 -4.62 2.46
N SER A 89 17.27 -3.63 1.70
CA SER A 89 17.84 -3.23 0.42
C SER A 89 19.20 -2.53 0.60
N SER A 90 19.42 -1.87 1.75
CA SER A 90 20.65 -1.14 2.07
C SER A 90 21.89 -2.04 2.19
N ASN A 91 21.72 -3.28 2.67
CA ASN A 91 22.85 -4.16 3.02
C ASN A 91 22.60 -5.66 2.81
N GLY A 92 21.40 -6.08 2.38
CA GLY A 92 21.06 -7.48 2.15
C GLY A 92 20.88 -8.33 3.42
N SER A 93 20.73 -7.72 4.59
CA SER A 93 20.49 -8.44 5.84
C SER A 93 19.01 -8.82 6.00
N ALA A 94 18.79 -10.00 6.60
CA ALA A 94 17.44 -10.47 6.91
C ALA A 94 17.01 -10.01 8.31
N VAL A 95 15.84 -9.37 8.41
CA VAL A 95 15.15 -9.07 9.66
C VAL A 95 13.92 -9.99 9.77
N ILE A 96 13.78 -10.65 10.92
CA ILE A 96 12.70 -11.60 11.20
C ILE A 96 11.98 -11.18 12.47
N ASN A 97 10.67 -10.95 12.40
CA ASN A 97 9.88 -10.48 13.53
C ASN A 97 8.56 -11.26 13.65
N ALA A 98 8.33 -11.92 14.78
CA ALA A 98 7.04 -12.56 15.07
C ALA A 98 6.06 -11.51 15.61
N PHE A 99 5.09 -11.11 14.80
CA PHE A 99 4.10 -10.09 15.15
C PHE A 99 2.82 -10.26 14.30
N GLY A 100 1.76 -10.76 14.93
CA GLY A 100 0.49 -11.11 14.27
C GLY A 100 0.18 -12.61 14.32
N GLY A 101 -0.87 -13.01 13.61
CA GLY A 101 -1.37 -14.37 13.48
C GLY A 101 -1.97 -14.68 12.10
N SER A 102 -2.48 -15.90 11.95
CA SER A 102 -2.84 -16.47 10.64
C SER A 102 -4.04 -15.86 9.94
N ALA A 103 -4.88 -15.10 10.66
CA ALA A 103 -6.04 -14.41 10.10
C ALA A 103 -5.79 -12.91 9.87
N ASP A 104 -4.62 -12.41 10.27
CA ASP A 104 -4.33 -10.99 10.30
C ASP A 104 -3.91 -10.48 8.92
N LYS A 105 -4.30 -9.24 8.61
CA LYS A 105 -3.99 -8.58 7.34
C LYS A 105 -2.88 -7.57 7.54
N PRO A 106 -1.70 -7.73 6.91
CA PRO A 106 -0.60 -6.79 7.10
C PRO A 106 -0.89 -5.45 6.43
N VAL A 107 -0.50 -4.36 7.09
CA VAL A 107 -0.67 -2.96 6.65
C VAL A 107 0.52 -2.10 7.12
N PRO A 108 1.76 -2.46 6.78
CA PRO A 108 2.92 -1.70 7.25
C PRO A 108 2.94 -0.29 6.65
N ALA A 109 3.35 0.69 7.45
CA ALA A 109 3.54 2.08 7.07
C ALA A 109 4.26 2.82 8.22
N ASP A 110 4.79 4.01 7.97
CA ASP A 110 5.44 4.84 8.98
C ASP A 110 4.40 5.59 9.82
N TYR A 111 3.84 4.95 10.85
CA TYR A 111 2.77 5.54 11.67
C TYR A 111 3.30 6.48 12.76
N ASP A 112 4.61 6.50 13.01
CA ASP A 112 5.22 7.33 14.05
C ASP A 112 6.16 8.44 13.53
N GLY A 113 6.37 8.49 12.21
CA GLY A 113 7.08 9.54 11.50
C GLY A 113 8.59 9.45 11.63
N ASP A 114 9.14 8.27 11.86
CA ASP A 114 10.58 8.07 12.01
C ASP A 114 11.32 7.82 10.68
N GLY A 115 10.57 7.76 9.58
CA GLY A 115 11.05 7.50 8.23
C GLY A 115 11.13 6.01 7.88
N LYS A 116 10.77 5.10 8.80
CA LYS A 116 10.73 3.66 8.55
C LYS A 116 9.33 3.14 8.68
N ALA A 117 8.99 2.17 7.85
CA ALA A 117 7.74 1.45 8.02
C ALA A 117 7.70 0.69 9.35
N ASP A 118 6.62 0.88 10.08
CA ASP A 118 6.25 0.07 11.22
C ASP A 118 5.67 -1.27 10.77
N LEU A 119 5.84 -2.29 11.62
CA LEU A 119 5.10 -3.53 11.43
C LEU A 119 3.68 -3.32 11.91
N ALA A 120 2.70 -3.50 11.04
CA ALA A 120 1.31 -3.36 11.43
C ALA A 120 0.40 -4.39 10.77
N TYR A 121 -0.64 -4.80 11.49
CA TYR A 121 -1.67 -5.69 10.97
C TYR A 121 -3.06 -5.34 11.50
N ILE A 122 -4.09 -5.77 10.78
CA ILE A 122 -5.49 -5.65 11.15
C ILE A 122 -6.03 -7.01 11.56
N THR A 123 -6.66 -7.06 12.73
CA THR A 123 -7.47 -8.20 13.18
C THR A 123 -8.94 -7.83 13.17
N LEU A 124 -9.80 -8.76 12.75
CA LEU A 124 -11.25 -8.59 12.85
C LEU A 124 -11.73 -8.98 14.26
N ASN A 125 -12.32 -8.02 14.97
CA ASN A 125 -12.89 -8.21 16.30
C ASN A 125 -14.41 -7.98 16.25
N GLY A 126 -15.16 -9.05 16.04
CA GLY A 126 -16.59 -8.97 15.75
C GLY A 126 -16.84 -8.33 14.39
N ASN A 127 -17.41 -7.13 14.38
CA ASN A 127 -17.61 -6.34 13.15
C ASN A 127 -16.54 -5.27 12.96
N ASP A 128 -15.69 -5.01 13.95
CA ASP A 128 -14.74 -3.90 13.88
C ASP A 128 -13.32 -4.37 13.56
N TYR A 129 -12.50 -3.46 13.06
CA TYR A 129 -11.07 -3.67 12.88
C TYR A 129 -10.28 -3.12 14.07
N ASP A 130 -9.42 -3.97 14.63
CA ASP A 130 -8.34 -3.57 15.54
C ASP A 130 -7.03 -3.52 14.74
N TRP A 131 -6.41 -2.33 14.67
CA TRP A 131 -5.11 -2.09 14.06
C TRP A 131 -4.03 -2.23 15.12
N HIS A 132 -3.13 -3.17 14.94
CA HIS A 132 -1.99 -3.40 15.82
C HIS A 132 -0.73 -2.88 15.13
N ILE A 133 -0.09 -1.87 15.71
CA ILE A 133 1.08 -1.20 15.14
C ILE A 133 2.24 -1.35 16.10
N LYS A 134 3.37 -1.87 15.61
CA LYS A 134 4.63 -1.98 16.34
C LYS A 134 5.62 -0.99 15.74
N ARG A 135 5.84 0.09 16.49
CA ARG A 135 6.71 1.20 16.09
C ARG A 135 8.14 0.75 15.86
N SER A 136 8.73 1.19 14.77
CA SER A 136 10.10 0.91 14.37
C SER A 136 11.10 1.64 15.29
N SER A 137 10.74 2.84 15.76
CA SER A 137 11.60 3.74 16.54
C SER A 137 11.90 3.23 17.95
N ASP A 138 10.92 2.60 18.62
CA ASP A 138 11.04 2.17 20.01
C ASP A 138 10.44 0.78 20.32
N GLY A 139 9.84 0.12 19.33
CA GLY A 139 9.21 -1.19 19.49
C GLY A 139 7.90 -1.19 20.26
N LEU A 140 7.34 -0.02 20.63
CA LEU A 140 6.05 0.07 21.30
C LEU A 140 4.95 -0.48 20.41
N VAL A 141 4.08 -1.32 20.98
CA VAL A 141 2.89 -1.83 20.31
C VAL A 141 1.68 -1.03 20.75
N THR A 142 0.98 -0.42 19.80
CA THR A 142 -0.31 0.23 20.00
C THR A 142 -1.43 -0.58 19.35
N THR A 143 -2.64 -0.43 19.88
CA THR A 143 -3.85 -1.03 19.29
C THR A 143 -4.90 0.06 19.16
N THR A 144 -5.36 0.30 17.93
CA THR A 144 -6.39 1.31 17.63
C THR A 144 -7.57 0.64 16.93
N ARG A 145 -8.76 0.83 17.48
CA ARG A 145 -10.02 0.39 16.86
C ARG A 145 -10.42 1.38 15.78
N TYR A 146 -10.43 0.98 14.51
CA TYR A 146 -10.82 1.88 13.42
C TYR A 146 -11.28 1.13 12.16
N GLY A 147 -12.46 1.49 11.65
CA GLY A 147 -13.08 0.80 10.50
C GLY A 147 -13.82 -0.48 10.88
N VAL A 148 -14.55 -1.03 9.91
CA VAL A 148 -15.40 -2.21 10.10
C VAL A 148 -15.21 -3.25 9.00
N ASN A 149 -15.74 -4.45 9.24
CA ASN A 149 -15.67 -5.56 8.31
C ASN A 149 -16.22 -5.18 6.93
N GLY A 150 -15.41 -5.37 5.89
CA GLY A 150 -15.73 -5.04 4.51
C GLY A 150 -15.10 -3.74 4.04
N ASP A 151 -14.57 -2.91 4.95
CA ASP A 151 -13.77 -1.77 4.58
C ASP A 151 -12.40 -2.22 4.01
N LYS A 152 -11.85 -1.44 3.07
CA LYS A 152 -10.49 -1.62 2.53
C LYS A 152 -9.54 -0.70 3.26
N ALA A 153 -8.45 -1.25 3.82
CA ALA A 153 -7.38 -0.46 4.42
C ALA A 153 -6.67 0.38 3.35
N VAL A 154 -6.51 1.68 3.62
CA VAL A 154 -5.84 2.66 2.74
C VAL A 154 -4.99 3.64 3.56
N PRO A 155 -4.13 3.15 4.48
CA PRO A 155 -3.31 4.04 5.29
C PRO A 155 -2.34 4.83 4.40
N ALA A 156 -2.25 6.12 4.64
CA ALA A 156 -1.31 7.02 3.95
C ALA A 156 -1.16 8.33 4.74
N ASP A 157 -0.16 9.14 4.38
CA ASP A 157 0.00 10.50 4.90
C ASP A 157 -0.90 11.45 4.09
N TYR A 158 -2.12 11.69 4.58
CA TYR A 158 -3.11 12.54 3.91
C TYR A 158 -2.95 14.02 4.26
N ASN A 159 -2.24 14.35 5.34
CA ASN A 159 -2.09 15.71 5.82
C ASN A 159 -0.73 16.35 5.42
N GLY A 160 0.25 15.53 5.04
CA GLY A 160 1.60 15.91 4.60
C GLY A 160 2.61 16.11 5.73
N ASP A 161 2.38 15.57 6.94
CA ASP A 161 3.23 15.77 8.10
C ASP A 161 4.34 14.72 8.25
N GLY A 162 4.38 13.74 7.36
CA GLY A 162 5.35 12.65 7.36
C GLY A 162 4.94 11.45 8.20
N THR A 163 3.81 11.50 8.92
CA THR A 163 3.22 10.34 9.58
C THR A 163 2.10 9.76 8.73
N VAL A 164 1.94 8.44 8.76
CA VAL A 164 0.85 7.76 8.07
C VAL A 164 -0.37 7.66 8.96
N GLU A 165 -1.53 8.09 8.44
CA GLU A 165 -2.80 7.91 9.12
C GLU A 165 -3.43 6.55 8.88
N ILE A 166 -4.15 6.08 9.90
CA ILE A 166 -5.06 4.95 9.76
C ILE A 166 -6.25 5.43 8.92
N ALA A 167 -6.48 4.79 7.79
CA ALA A 167 -7.62 5.12 6.93
C ALA A 167 -8.24 3.88 6.30
N VAL A 168 -9.54 3.98 6.04
CA VAL A 168 -10.32 2.94 5.38
C VAL A 168 -11.26 3.51 4.31
N PHE A 169 -11.44 2.76 3.22
CA PHE A 169 -12.47 3.01 2.21
C PHE A 169 -13.58 1.97 2.35
N ARG A 170 -14.82 2.42 2.52
CA ARG A 170 -16.01 1.58 2.61
C ARG A 170 -16.64 1.38 1.22
N PRO A 171 -16.48 0.21 0.59
CA PRO A 171 -16.90 0.02 -0.80
C PRO A 171 -18.41 0.01 -0.98
N SER A 172 -19.20 -0.30 0.05
CA SER A 172 -20.67 -0.37 -0.06
C SER A 172 -21.31 0.98 -0.38
N ALA A 173 -20.69 2.07 0.07
CA ALA A 173 -21.19 3.44 -0.10
C ALA A 173 -20.21 4.36 -0.85
N GLY A 174 -18.92 3.99 -0.97
CA GLY A 174 -17.91 4.87 -1.55
C GLY A 174 -17.38 5.93 -0.58
N ASN A 175 -17.41 5.65 0.73
CA ASN A 175 -16.96 6.58 1.76
C ASN A 175 -15.51 6.31 2.16
N TRP A 176 -14.77 7.38 2.40
CA TRP A 176 -13.44 7.36 2.99
C TRP A 176 -13.52 7.82 4.44
N TYR A 177 -12.78 7.14 5.31
CA TYR A 177 -12.66 7.47 6.73
C TYR A 177 -11.17 7.53 7.07
N THR A 178 -10.69 8.66 7.58
CA THR A 178 -9.30 8.82 8.03
C THR A 178 -9.25 9.12 9.53
N SER A 179 -8.20 8.67 10.22
CA SER A 179 -8.01 8.91 11.65
C SER A 179 -7.65 10.36 11.99
N LEU A 180 -7.54 11.24 10.99
CA LEU A 180 -7.31 12.67 11.17
C LEU A 180 -8.46 13.33 11.94
N ASP A 181 -8.14 14.46 12.59
CA ASP A 181 -9.12 15.28 13.28
C ASP A 181 -10.26 15.69 12.32
N PRO A 182 -11.52 15.30 12.59
CA PRO A 182 -12.67 15.74 11.80
C PRO A 182 -12.81 17.27 11.74
N ALA A 183 -12.31 18.01 12.73
CA ALA A 183 -12.32 19.47 12.74
C ALA A 183 -11.39 20.08 11.68
N ALA A 184 -10.37 19.33 11.22
CA ALA A 184 -9.52 19.69 10.09
C ALA A 184 -10.15 19.32 8.72
N GLY A 185 -11.34 18.68 8.72
CA GLY A 185 -12.09 18.37 7.50
C GLY A 185 -11.73 17.04 6.83
N TYR A 186 -10.95 16.18 7.49
CA TYR A 186 -10.43 14.93 6.93
C TYR A 186 -11.16 13.65 7.40
N GLY A 187 -12.04 13.73 8.39
CA GLY A 187 -12.60 12.56 9.09
C GLY A 187 -13.45 11.62 8.23
N GLU A 188 -14.51 12.12 7.58
CA GLU A 188 -15.35 11.36 6.63
C GLU A 188 -15.49 12.13 5.33
N VAL A 189 -15.15 11.48 4.21
CA VAL A 189 -15.26 12.06 2.88
C VAL A 189 -16.03 11.11 1.97
N HIS A 190 -17.15 11.58 1.43
CA HIS A 190 -17.89 10.84 0.41
C HIS A 190 -17.26 11.11 -0.97
N TRP A 191 -16.44 10.17 -1.44
CA TRP A 191 -15.75 10.27 -2.73
C TRP A 191 -15.64 8.90 -3.41
N GLY A 192 -16.75 8.49 -4.02
CA GLY A 192 -16.87 7.22 -4.71
C GLY A 192 -18.32 6.73 -4.70
N GLN A 193 -18.50 5.50 -5.16
CA GLN A 193 -19.76 4.77 -5.08
C GLN A 193 -19.49 3.26 -5.02
N SER A 194 -20.55 2.47 -4.87
CA SER A 194 -20.45 1.01 -4.90
C SER A 194 -19.81 0.51 -6.20
N GLY A 195 -18.83 -0.37 -6.05
CA GLY A 195 -18.04 -0.93 -7.16
C GLY A 195 -16.77 -0.15 -7.52
N ASP A 196 -16.53 1.01 -6.90
CA ASP A 196 -15.28 1.74 -7.08
C ASP A 196 -14.12 1.10 -6.30
N PHE A 197 -12.90 1.27 -6.81
CA PHE A 197 -11.66 0.81 -6.18
C PHE A 197 -10.88 2.02 -5.67
N PRO A 198 -10.44 2.04 -4.40
CA PRO A 198 -9.61 3.12 -3.88
C PRO A 198 -8.19 3.02 -4.46
N VAL A 199 -7.63 4.17 -4.83
CA VAL A 199 -6.29 4.32 -5.44
C VAL A 199 -5.61 5.59 -4.91
N ALA A 200 -5.64 5.79 -3.60
CA ALA A 200 -5.04 6.96 -2.96
C ALA A 200 -3.54 7.07 -3.25
N ALA A 201 -3.09 8.25 -3.64
CA ALA A 201 -1.69 8.57 -3.93
C ALA A 201 -1.54 10.10 -4.02
N ASP A 202 -0.32 10.61 -3.95
CA ASP A 202 -0.01 12.01 -4.26
C ASP A 202 -0.01 12.21 -5.79
N TYR A 203 -1.07 12.81 -6.34
CA TYR A 203 -1.21 13.02 -7.79
C TYR A 203 -0.78 14.42 -8.26
N ASP A 204 -0.58 15.36 -7.33
CA ASP A 204 -0.19 16.74 -7.65
C ASP A 204 1.23 17.11 -7.21
N GLY A 205 1.89 16.20 -6.49
CA GLY A 205 3.28 16.28 -6.06
C GLY A 205 3.49 17.21 -4.88
N ASP A 206 2.45 17.50 -4.09
CA ASP A 206 2.52 18.42 -2.96
C ASP A 206 3.02 17.77 -1.65
N GLY A 207 3.23 16.45 -1.65
CA GLY A 207 3.61 15.71 -0.46
C GLY A 207 2.43 15.29 0.42
N LYS A 208 1.20 15.36 -0.07
CA LYS A 208 0.01 14.80 0.59
C LYS A 208 -0.60 13.70 -0.26
N THR A 209 -1.16 12.71 0.41
CA THR A 209 -1.91 11.68 -0.30
C THR A 209 -3.27 12.24 -0.69
N ASP A 210 -3.63 12.13 -1.96
CA ASP A 210 -4.94 12.50 -2.46
C ASP A 210 -5.94 11.34 -2.34
N ILE A 211 -7.21 11.70 -2.23
CA ILE A 211 -8.31 10.74 -2.25
C ILE A 211 -8.67 10.45 -3.71
N ALA A 212 -8.53 9.20 -4.14
CA ALA A 212 -8.81 8.84 -5.53
C ALA A 212 -9.47 7.47 -5.65
N ILE A 213 -10.35 7.34 -6.65
CA ILE A 213 -11.00 6.07 -7.01
C ILE A 213 -10.82 5.74 -8.48
N PHE A 214 -10.87 4.45 -8.81
CA PHE A 214 -11.10 3.94 -10.15
C PHE A 214 -12.50 3.34 -10.23
N ARG A 215 -13.22 3.67 -11.30
CA ARG A 215 -14.56 3.18 -11.58
C ARG A 215 -14.56 2.24 -12.79
N PRO A 216 -14.55 0.92 -12.59
CA PRO A 216 -14.46 -0.07 -13.67
C PRO A 216 -15.55 0.09 -14.74
N SER A 217 -16.78 0.40 -14.33
CA SER A 217 -17.94 0.55 -15.23
C SER A 217 -17.78 1.68 -16.26
N THR A 218 -16.93 2.67 -15.96
CA THR A 218 -16.69 3.82 -16.85
C THR A 218 -15.23 3.93 -17.31
N ARG A 219 -14.32 3.17 -16.66
CA ARG A 219 -12.86 3.21 -16.83
C ARG A 219 -12.25 4.55 -16.45
N TYR A 220 -12.89 5.28 -15.53
CA TYR A 220 -12.40 6.57 -15.08
C TYR A 220 -11.70 6.45 -13.74
N PHE A 221 -10.56 7.09 -13.64
CA PHE A 221 -9.95 7.54 -12.41
C PHE A 221 -10.57 8.89 -12.04
N TYR A 222 -10.91 9.07 -10.77
CA TYR A 222 -11.39 10.33 -10.20
C TYR A 222 -10.55 10.64 -8.96
N ILE A 223 -9.81 11.74 -9.03
CA ILE A 223 -8.90 12.22 -7.99
C ILE A 223 -9.53 13.47 -7.38
N ARG A 224 -9.48 13.58 -6.06
CA ARG A 224 -9.75 14.79 -5.30
C ARG A 224 -8.51 15.14 -4.50
N GLN A 225 -7.88 16.24 -4.88
CA GLN A 225 -6.67 16.72 -4.23
C GLN A 225 -6.96 17.05 -2.77
N THR A 226 -6.14 16.57 -1.84
CA THR A 226 -6.30 16.88 -0.41
C THR A 226 -5.77 18.26 -0.05
N SER A 227 -4.97 18.85 -0.94
CA SER A 227 -4.37 20.17 -0.85
C SER A 227 -5.40 21.31 -0.92
N ASP A 228 -6.27 21.30 -1.94
CA ASP A 228 -7.24 22.37 -2.21
C ASP A 228 -8.66 21.88 -2.57
N GLY A 229 -8.86 20.56 -2.65
CA GLY A 229 -10.14 19.95 -3.03
C GLY A 229 -10.43 19.97 -4.54
N ALA A 230 -9.50 20.40 -5.39
CA ALA A 230 -9.64 20.32 -6.83
C ALA A 230 -9.79 18.87 -7.28
N THR A 231 -10.48 18.68 -8.41
CA THR A 231 -10.86 17.36 -8.88
C THR A 231 -10.36 17.13 -10.28
N VAL A 232 -9.76 15.97 -10.49
CA VAL A 232 -9.21 15.55 -11.78
C VAL A 232 -9.85 14.22 -12.15
N SER A 233 -10.22 14.05 -13.42
CA SER A 233 -10.68 12.76 -13.90
C SER A 233 -9.98 12.36 -15.20
N LYS A 234 -9.71 11.07 -15.33
CA LYS A 234 -9.02 10.52 -16.49
C LYS A 234 -9.59 9.17 -16.86
N GLN A 235 -10.05 9.02 -18.10
CA GLN A 235 -10.41 7.71 -18.64
C GLN A 235 -9.14 6.96 -19.06
N TRP A 236 -8.92 5.79 -18.49
CA TRP A 236 -7.77 4.94 -18.80
C TRP A 236 -7.99 3.49 -18.34
N GLY A 237 -7.27 2.56 -18.95
CA GLY A 237 -7.38 1.12 -18.67
C GLY A 237 -8.63 0.46 -19.25
N LEU A 238 -8.78 -0.82 -18.93
CA LEU A 238 -9.93 -1.67 -19.22
C LEU A 238 -10.81 -1.81 -17.97
N ALA A 239 -12.06 -2.20 -18.16
CA ALA A 239 -12.99 -2.43 -17.05
C ALA A 239 -12.57 -3.63 -16.17
N THR A 240 -11.70 -4.49 -16.67
CA THR A 240 -11.16 -5.65 -15.96
C THR A 240 -9.84 -5.36 -15.25
N ASP A 241 -9.28 -4.16 -15.43
CA ASP A 241 -8.02 -3.80 -14.80
C ASP A 241 -8.24 -3.62 -13.29
N ILE A 242 -7.27 -4.12 -12.52
CA ILE A 242 -7.17 -3.83 -11.09
C ILE A 242 -6.19 -2.66 -10.99
N PRO A 243 -6.65 -1.47 -10.58
CA PRO A 243 -5.74 -0.35 -10.45
C PRO A 243 -4.86 -0.57 -9.22
N VAL A 244 -3.66 -0.01 -9.26
CA VAL A 244 -2.79 0.05 -8.10
C VAL A 244 -2.43 1.51 -7.87
N ALA A 245 -2.46 1.93 -6.61
CA ALA A 245 -1.96 3.24 -6.21
C ALA A 245 -0.48 3.37 -6.60
N SER A 246 -0.04 4.61 -6.81
CA SER A 246 1.39 4.88 -6.87
C SER A 246 2.02 4.48 -5.54
N ALA A 247 3.06 3.68 -5.58
CA ALA A 247 3.83 3.28 -4.41
C ALA A 247 5.26 3.75 -4.63
N PHE A 248 5.64 4.85 -3.98
CA PHE A 248 7.03 5.21 -3.83
C PHE A 248 7.28 5.46 -2.36
N VAL A 249 8.50 5.14 -1.92
CA VAL A 249 8.97 5.43 -0.57
C VAL A 249 9.35 6.92 -0.53
N ARG A 250 9.07 7.60 0.57
CA ARG A 250 9.45 9.01 0.76
C ARG A 250 10.87 9.17 1.29
#